data_AF-A0A6B8TWT8-F1
#
_entry.id   AF-A0A6B8TWT8-F1
#
_cell.length_a   1.000
_cell.length_b   1.000
_cell.length_c   1.000
_cell.angle_alpha   90.00
_cell.angle_beta   90.00
_cell.angle_gamma   90.00
#
_symmetry.space_group_name_H-M   'P 1'
#
loop_
_entity.id
_entity.type
_entity.pdbx_description
1 polymer ?
#
loop_
_entity_poly.entity_id
_entity_poly.type
_entity_poly.pdbx_seq_one_letter_code
_entity_poly.pdbx_strand_id
1 'polypeptide(L)'
;MNAAKRDTAGDSGASGATATSGATATSAKEKRRPKKHRGWKIGGAILAVLVVIVAVVLAVAPGIVEKQLNPVAEVDLKDPSPEARELHGRLTIADMHSDALLWKRSILDRAERGHVDLPRLREGNVALQVFASVTRSPRGQNLDGNTDETDNITPLSVAQLQPPRTWNSPFERSMHHAEKLDRAVEGSDGQLRWIRTKGDLEALVADREASGDAIGALYALEGLHNLEGDASNLRKLYDAGARMAGFTHFFDNEVAGSMHGVDRGGLTDLGREMFEQMQQLGMVVDLAHASPKAMEEMISLADGPVVYSHGGVRATCDVNRNLTDEQIRGIAGTGGVIGVGYWEDAVCGLGVEPVADAIDHVVEVAGIDAAALGSDFDGSVEVPWDTSRLAVITQELMDRGYSEEDIAKIMGGNTVRVLGEVLPE
;
A
#
# COMPACT_ATOMS: atom_id res chain seq x y z
N MET A 1 -78.84 -23.72 -16.34
CA MET A 1 -78.57 -25.17 -16.56
C MET A 1 -77.63 -25.57 -15.43
N ASN A 2 -78.09 -26.27 -14.39
CA ASN A 2 -78.47 -27.70 -14.32
C ASN A 2 -77.25 -28.63 -14.30
N ALA A 3 -77.14 -29.69 -13.48
CA ALA A 3 -77.61 -30.01 -12.11
C ALA A 3 -77.34 -31.52 -11.83
N ALA A 4 -77.22 -31.93 -10.55
CA ALA A 4 -77.33 -33.34 -10.08
C ALA A 4 -76.25 -34.33 -10.62
N LYS A 5 -76.05 -35.58 -10.15
CA LYS A 5 -76.37 -36.39 -8.94
C LYS A 5 -75.22 -37.45 -8.84
N ARG A 6 -74.71 -37.97 -7.70
CA ARG A 6 -75.29 -38.67 -6.52
C ARG A 6 -75.53 -40.19 -6.72
N ASP A 7 -75.41 -40.95 -5.62
CA ASP A 7 -75.91 -42.33 -5.35
C ASP A 7 -75.09 -43.53 -5.92
N THR A 8 -74.98 -44.76 -5.33
CA THR A 8 -75.05 -45.32 -3.93
C THR A 8 -74.60 -46.82 -3.88
N ALA A 9 -74.53 -47.45 -2.67
CA ALA A 9 -74.38 -48.90 -2.33
C ALA A 9 -72.96 -49.52 -2.44
N GLY A 10 -72.56 -50.60 -1.72
CA GLY A 10 -73.24 -51.58 -0.82
C GLY A 10 -73.48 -52.93 -1.51
N ASP A 11 -73.29 -54.15 -0.96
CA ASP A 11 -72.79 -54.70 0.34
C ASP A 11 -72.20 -56.13 0.04
N SER A 12 -71.97 -57.20 0.85
CA SER A 12 -72.22 -57.62 2.25
C SER A 12 -71.34 -58.86 2.65
N GLY A 13 -71.41 -59.35 3.91
CA GLY A 13 -70.92 -60.68 4.38
C GLY A 13 -69.46 -60.73 4.89
N ALA A 14 -69.04 -61.32 6.03
CA ALA A 14 -69.48 -62.47 6.88
C ALA A 14 -69.10 -63.86 6.30
N SER A 15 -68.57 -64.87 7.03
CA SER A 15 -68.37 -65.06 8.49
C SER A 15 -67.35 -66.17 8.86
N GLY A 16 -66.88 -66.20 10.13
CA GLY A 16 -66.34 -67.39 10.85
C GLY A 16 -64.82 -67.70 10.69
N ALA A 17 -64.19 -68.59 11.49
CA ALA A 17 -64.45 -69.05 12.87
C ALA A 17 -63.27 -69.91 13.44
N THR A 18 -62.71 -69.54 14.61
CA THR A 18 -62.08 -70.39 15.66
C THR A 18 -60.86 -71.34 15.41
N ALA A 19 -60.09 -71.56 16.51
CA ALA A 19 -59.35 -72.78 16.91
C ALA A 19 -57.87 -73.04 16.51
N THR A 20 -56.96 -72.39 17.24
CA THR A 20 -55.80 -72.98 17.97
C THR A 20 -55.09 -74.28 17.52
N SER A 21 -53.85 -74.15 17.03
CA SER A 21 -52.61 -74.84 17.47
C SER A 21 -51.43 -74.25 16.66
N GLY A 22 -50.13 -74.43 16.95
CA GLY A 22 -49.39 -75.12 18.01
C GLY A 22 -47.92 -75.29 17.56
N ALA A 23 -46.99 -75.45 18.51
CA ALA A 23 -45.53 -75.66 18.30
C ALA A 23 -44.68 -74.51 17.71
N THR A 24 -43.44 -74.43 18.18
CA THR A 24 -42.41 -73.44 17.82
C THR A 24 -41.28 -74.06 17.00
N ALA A 25 -40.77 -73.37 15.97
CA ALA A 25 -39.53 -73.77 15.30
C ALA A 25 -38.68 -72.56 14.80
N THR A 26 -37.51 -72.37 15.43
CA THR A 26 -36.25 -71.79 14.92
C THR A 26 -36.27 -70.67 13.86
N SER A 27 -35.72 -69.49 14.20
CA SER A 27 -35.52 -68.39 13.25
C SER A 27 -34.29 -68.58 12.34
N ALA A 28 -34.40 -68.16 11.08
CA ALA A 28 -33.26 -67.80 10.22
C ALA A 28 -33.29 -66.29 9.92
N LYS A 29 -32.56 -65.47 10.69
CA LYS A 29 -32.47 -64.01 10.46
C LYS A 29 -31.55 -63.68 9.28
N GLU A 30 -32.13 -63.38 8.13
CA GLU A 30 -31.40 -62.83 6.99
C GLU A 30 -30.84 -61.43 7.33
N LYS A 31 -29.51 -61.33 7.47
CA LYS A 31 -28.83 -60.08 7.86
C LYS A 31 -28.73 -59.09 6.69
N ARG A 32 -29.78 -58.30 6.45
CA ARG A 32 -29.69 -57.08 5.63
C ARG A 32 -28.59 -56.15 6.18
N ARG A 33 -27.43 -56.09 5.50
CA ARG A 33 -26.33 -55.18 5.86
C ARG A 33 -26.78 -53.71 5.72
N PRO A 34 -26.57 -52.85 6.72
CA PRO A 34 -26.93 -51.44 6.61
C PRO A 34 -25.99 -50.70 5.63
N LYS A 35 -26.52 -50.21 4.51
CA LYS A 35 -25.83 -49.24 3.63
C LYS A 35 -25.78 -47.85 4.28
N LYS A 36 -24.98 -47.68 5.34
CA LYS A 36 -24.66 -46.36 5.95
C LYS A 36 -23.14 -46.22 6.14
N HIS A 37 -22.69 -45.03 6.54
CA HIS A 37 -21.29 -44.60 6.75
C HIS A 37 -20.37 -44.43 5.53
N ARG A 38 -20.53 -45.14 4.39
CA ARG A 38 -19.59 -44.95 3.24
C ARG A 38 -19.65 -43.55 2.63
N GLY A 39 -20.86 -43.00 2.42
CA GLY A 39 -21.04 -41.65 1.86
C GLY A 39 -20.49 -40.53 2.77
N TRP A 40 -20.69 -40.64 4.08
CA TRP A 40 -20.21 -39.62 5.04
C TRP A 40 -18.68 -39.59 5.14
N LYS A 41 -18.01 -40.75 5.07
CA LYS A 41 -16.55 -40.82 5.00
C LYS A 41 -15.99 -40.25 3.69
N ILE A 42 -16.69 -40.44 2.56
CA ILE A 42 -16.30 -39.83 1.28
C ILE A 42 -16.50 -38.31 1.31
N GLY A 43 -17.64 -37.82 1.80
CA GLY A 43 -17.90 -36.38 1.95
C GLY A 43 -16.90 -35.70 2.89
N GLY A 44 -16.57 -36.32 4.02
CA GLY A 44 -15.55 -35.82 4.94
C GLY A 44 -14.13 -35.79 4.33
N ALA A 45 -13.78 -36.79 3.52
CA ALA A 45 -12.50 -36.81 2.80
C ALA A 45 -12.43 -35.72 1.71
N ILE A 46 -13.51 -35.51 0.95
CA ILE A 46 -13.62 -34.42 -0.04
C ILE A 46 -13.51 -33.06 0.66
N LEU A 47 -14.22 -32.86 1.77
CA LEU A 47 -14.15 -31.62 2.55
C LEU A 47 -12.73 -31.38 3.09
N ALA A 48 -12.05 -32.40 3.62
CA ALA A 48 -10.67 -32.26 4.08
C ALA A 48 -9.70 -31.90 2.93
N VAL A 49 -9.85 -32.51 1.75
CA VAL A 49 -9.06 -32.15 0.55
C VAL A 49 -9.34 -30.72 0.11
N LEU A 50 -10.60 -30.27 0.11
CA LEU A 50 -10.96 -28.89 -0.22
C LEU A 50 -10.37 -27.89 0.79
N VAL A 51 -10.41 -28.18 2.09
CA VAL A 51 -9.77 -27.34 3.12
C VAL A 51 -8.26 -27.25 2.92
N VAL A 52 -7.58 -28.36 2.59
CA VAL A 52 -6.14 -28.34 2.28
C VAL A 52 -5.84 -27.53 1.02
N ILE A 53 -6.63 -27.68 -0.05
CA ILE A 53 -6.47 -26.89 -1.28
C ILE A 53 -6.64 -25.39 -0.99
N VAL A 54 -7.69 -25.00 -0.25
CA VAL A 54 -7.94 -23.61 0.13
C VAL A 54 -6.81 -23.06 1.00
N ALA A 55 -6.29 -23.85 1.97
CA ALA A 55 -5.16 -23.43 2.79
C ALA A 55 -3.87 -23.22 1.97
N VAL A 56 -3.58 -24.10 1.01
CA VAL A 56 -2.42 -23.94 0.09
C VAL A 56 -2.61 -22.72 -0.80
N VAL A 57 -3.81 -22.48 -1.34
CA VAL A 57 -4.10 -21.29 -2.15
C VAL A 57 -3.93 -20.00 -1.33
N LEU A 58 -4.42 -19.94 -0.09
CA LEU A 58 -4.29 -18.74 0.77
C LEU A 58 -2.89 -18.54 1.37
N ALA A 59 -2.01 -19.56 1.26
CA ALA A 59 -0.59 -19.43 1.54
C ALA A 59 0.20 -18.94 0.32
N VAL A 60 -0.11 -19.42 -0.89
CA VAL A 60 0.71 -19.22 -2.10
C VAL A 60 0.20 -18.11 -3.03
N ALA A 61 -1.12 -17.88 -3.12
CA ALA A 61 -1.68 -16.90 -4.05
C ALA A 61 -1.26 -15.44 -3.76
N PRO A 62 -1.23 -14.95 -2.49
CA PRO A 62 -0.59 -13.67 -2.17
C PRO A 62 0.88 -13.62 -2.62
N GLY A 63 1.58 -14.75 -2.47
CA GLY A 63 2.92 -15.01 -3.01
C GLY A 63 3.08 -14.55 -4.46
N ILE A 64 2.18 -15.07 -5.30
CA ILE A 64 2.17 -14.86 -6.76
C ILE A 64 1.67 -13.46 -7.13
N VAL A 65 0.58 -12.98 -6.51
CA VAL A 65 -0.05 -11.69 -6.84
C VAL A 65 0.91 -10.53 -6.59
N GLU A 66 1.60 -10.51 -5.44
CA GLU A 66 2.63 -9.50 -5.15
C GLU A 66 3.76 -9.54 -6.19
N LYS A 67 4.23 -10.72 -6.59
CA LYS A 67 5.31 -10.86 -7.60
C LYS A 67 4.86 -10.51 -9.03
N GLN A 68 3.55 -10.50 -9.30
CA GLN A 68 2.99 -10.10 -10.60
C GLN A 68 2.69 -8.60 -10.68
N LEU A 69 2.44 -7.95 -9.54
CA LEU A 69 2.17 -6.52 -9.45
C LEU A 69 3.42 -5.69 -9.14
N ASN A 70 4.41 -6.28 -8.47
CA ASN A 70 5.72 -5.67 -8.18
C ASN A 70 6.87 -6.45 -8.86
N PRO A 71 6.98 -6.42 -10.20
CA PRO A 71 8.15 -6.92 -10.92
C PRO A 71 9.32 -5.94 -10.81
N VAL A 72 10.55 -6.47 -10.94
CA VAL A 72 11.76 -5.68 -11.20
C VAL A 72 12.20 -6.04 -12.62
N ALA A 73 12.32 -5.03 -13.48
CA ALA A 73 12.59 -5.22 -14.90
C ALA A 73 14.05 -5.66 -15.16
N GLU A 74 14.27 -6.43 -16.22
CA GLU A 74 15.62 -6.85 -16.66
C GLU A 74 16.33 -5.72 -17.43
N VAL A 75 16.79 -4.69 -16.72
CA VAL A 75 17.50 -3.52 -17.25
C VAL A 75 19.03 -3.69 -17.14
N ASP A 76 19.80 -3.23 -18.13
CA ASP A 76 21.28 -3.27 -18.16
C ASP A 76 21.90 -2.19 -17.26
N LEU A 77 21.68 -2.34 -15.95
CA LEU A 77 22.19 -1.44 -14.92
C LEU A 77 23.67 -1.67 -14.65
N LYS A 78 24.50 -0.83 -15.28
CA LYS A 78 25.95 -0.73 -15.03
C LYS A 78 26.24 -0.68 -13.53
N ASP A 79 27.27 -1.39 -13.12
CA ASP A 79 27.81 -1.28 -11.77
C ASP A 79 28.37 0.14 -11.54
N PRO A 80 28.02 0.83 -10.44
CA PRO A 80 28.63 2.12 -10.09
C PRO A 80 30.16 2.07 -10.02
N SER A 81 30.80 3.22 -10.11
CA SER A 81 32.23 3.37 -9.87
C SER A 81 32.60 3.11 -8.40
N PRO A 82 33.87 2.78 -8.08
CA PRO A 82 34.36 2.79 -6.70
C PRO A 82 34.07 4.13 -5.98
N GLU A 83 34.29 5.24 -6.68
CA GLU A 83 34.09 6.60 -6.22
C GLU A 83 32.61 6.87 -5.90
N ALA A 84 31.68 6.45 -6.77
CA ALA A 84 30.25 6.56 -6.49
C ALA A 84 29.79 5.68 -5.34
N ARG A 85 30.38 4.49 -5.12
CA ARG A 85 30.11 3.68 -3.91
C ARG A 85 30.64 4.36 -2.64
N GLU A 86 31.79 5.01 -2.69
CA GLU A 86 32.36 5.75 -1.55
C GLU A 86 31.57 7.02 -1.23
N LEU A 87 31.04 7.74 -2.23
CA LEU A 87 30.07 8.82 -2.00
C LEU A 87 28.76 8.26 -1.43
N HIS A 88 28.15 7.29 -2.11
CA HIS A 88 26.85 6.70 -1.75
C HIS A 88 26.82 6.18 -0.30
N GLY A 89 27.89 5.51 0.14
CA GLY A 89 28.02 4.99 1.51
C GLY A 89 28.00 6.07 2.60
N ARG A 90 28.37 7.32 2.28
CA ARG A 90 28.34 8.47 3.20
C ARG A 90 27.00 9.22 3.24
N LEU A 91 26.08 8.94 2.30
CA LEU A 91 24.84 9.70 2.18
C LEU A 91 23.79 9.26 3.22
N THR A 92 23.02 10.23 3.74
CA THR A 92 21.79 9.96 4.50
C THR A 92 20.63 9.84 3.51
N ILE A 93 20.44 8.64 2.96
CA ILE A 93 19.45 8.39 1.88
C ILE A 93 18.05 8.25 2.45
N ALA A 94 17.07 8.96 1.88
CA ALA A 94 15.69 8.96 2.35
C ALA A 94 14.69 8.87 1.19
N ASP A 95 13.92 7.78 1.15
CA ASP A 95 12.88 7.53 0.15
C ASP A 95 11.48 7.83 0.69
N MET A 96 10.70 8.59 -0.08
CA MET A 96 9.43 9.18 0.34
C MET A 96 8.19 8.31 0.12
N HIS A 97 8.28 7.15 -0.55
CA HIS A 97 7.09 6.32 -0.78
C HIS A 97 7.39 4.83 -1.03
N SER A 98 6.90 3.95 -0.15
CA SER A 98 6.85 2.50 -0.39
C SER A 98 5.65 1.82 0.27
N ASP A 99 4.99 0.93 -0.47
CA ASP A 99 3.80 0.18 -0.06
C ASP A 99 4.08 -1.23 0.48
N ALA A 100 5.30 -1.50 0.97
CA ALA A 100 5.65 -2.79 1.58
C ALA A 100 4.71 -3.20 2.75
N LEU A 101 3.98 -2.24 3.35
CA LEU A 101 2.95 -2.51 4.36
C LEU A 101 1.64 -3.07 3.81
N LEU A 102 1.33 -2.96 2.51
CA LEU A 102 0.14 -3.57 1.90
C LEU A 102 0.24 -5.11 1.87
N TRP A 103 1.46 -5.65 1.72
CA TRP A 103 1.68 -7.01 1.22
C TRP A 103 1.90 -8.09 2.30
N LYS A 104 1.60 -9.35 1.96
CA LYS A 104 1.76 -10.52 2.84
C LYS A 104 3.20 -11.03 2.84
N ARG A 105 4.09 -10.24 3.45
CA ARG A 105 5.44 -10.64 3.83
C ARG A 105 5.90 -9.92 5.09
N SER A 106 7.00 -10.40 5.65
CA SER A 106 7.83 -9.63 6.57
C SER A 106 8.55 -8.53 5.80
N ILE A 107 8.83 -7.41 6.47
CA ILE A 107 9.79 -6.39 6.00
C ILE A 107 11.17 -6.55 6.65
N LEU A 108 11.34 -7.49 7.59
CA LEU A 108 12.62 -7.78 8.25
C LEU A 108 13.45 -8.86 7.52
N ASP A 109 12.78 -9.75 6.80
CA ASP A 109 13.39 -10.90 6.12
C ASP A 109 13.61 -10.63 4.63
N ARG A 110 14.74 -11.07 4.07
CA ARG A 110 15.03 -10.96 2.63
C ARG A 110 14.02 -11.76 1.80
N ALA A 111 13.36 -11.11 0.86
CA ALA A 111 12.37 -11.72 -0.02
C ALA A 111 12.88 -11.96 -1.46
N GLU A 112 12.28 -12.94 -2.15
CA GLU A 112 12.46 -13.21 -3.60
C GLU A 112 11.46 -12.44 -4.50
N ARG A 113 10.82 -11.40 -3.95
CA ARG A 113 9.72 -10.61 -4.52
C ARG A 113 9.53 -9.29 -3.74
N GLY A 114 8.77 -8.36 -4.31
CA GLY A 114 8.65 -7.01 -3.77
C GLY A 114 9.97 -6.23 -3.90
N HIS A 115 9.99 -4.97 -3.49
CA HIS A 115 11.10 -4.06 -3.73
C HIS A 115 11.84 -3.61 -2.46
N VAL A 116 11.15 -3.54 -1.32
CA VAL A 116 11.72 -3.11 -0.03
C VAL A 116 11.69 -4.20 1.04
N ASP A 117 12.86 -4.62 1.55
CA ASP A 117 13.02 -5.31 2.84
C ASP A 117 14.29 -4.84 3.56
N LEU A 118 14.38 -5.07 4.88
CA LEU A 118 15.42 -4.52 5.76
C LEU A 118 16.85 -4.91 5.35
N PRO A 119 17.14 -6.13 4.87
CA PRO A 119 18.43 -6.45 4.25
C PRO A 119 18.73 -5.58 3.01
N ARG A 120 17.76 -5.41 2.10
CA ARG A 120 17.95 -4.57 0.91
C ARG A 120 18.08 -3.08 1.24
N LEU A 121 17.37 -2.57 2.24
CA LEU A 121 17.50 -1.18 2.70
C LEU A 121 18.93 -0.88 3.17
N ARG A 122 19.63 -1.84 3.81
CA ARG A 122 21.05 -1.70 4.16
C ARG A 122 21.97 -1.80 2.94
N GLU A 123 21.69 -2.74 2.03
CA GLU A 123 22.47 -2.90 0.79
C GLU A 123 22.43 -1.62 -0.08
N GLY A 124 21.32 -0.87 -0.05
CA GLY A 124 21.16 0.44 -0.70
C GLY A 124 21.40 1.67 0.19
N ASN A 125 22.02 1.49 1.37
CA ASN A 125 22.36 2.56 2.33
C ASN A 125 21.19 3.49 2.71
N VAL A 126 19.95 2.98 2.76
CA VAL A 126 18.75 3.79 3.09
C VAL A 126 18.75 4.12 4.58
N ALA A 127 18.87 5.42 4.89
CA ALA A 127 18.72 5.93 6.25
C ALA A 127 17.24 5.98 6.68
N LEU A 128 16.33 6.31 5.77
CA LEU A 128 14.91 6.48 6.07
C LEU A 128 14.04 5.96 4.92
N GLN A 129 13.06 5.11 5.25
CA GLN A 129 11.98 4.74 4.35
C GLN A 129 10.66 5.28 4.90
N VAL A 130 9.92 6.04 4.08
CA VAL A 130 8.50 6.27 4.32
C VAL A 130 7.73 5.05 3.86
N PHE A 131 6.94 4.46 4.75
CA PHE A 131 6.06 3.33 4.48
C PHE A 131 4.61 3.82 4.39
N ALA A 132 4.08 3.78 3.18
CA ALA A 132 2.72 4.17 2.85
C ALA A 132 1.68 3.12 3.25
N SER A 133 0.42 3.44 2.97
CA SER A 133 -0.72 2.62 3.35
C SER A 133 -1.89 2.86 2.40
N VAL A 134 -1.83 2.30 1.19
CA VAL A 134 -3.04 2.17 0.36
C VAL A 134 -4.14 1.50 1.16
N THR A 135 -5.33 2.08 1.14
CA THR A 135 -6.52 1.47 1.74
C THR A 135 -7.60 1.10 0.74
N ARG A 136 -7.60 1.71 -0.47
CA ARG A 136 -8.55 1.43 -1.56
C ARG A 136 -7.90 1.61 -2.95
N SER A 137 -8.31 0.80 -3.92
CA SER A 137 -7.92 0.88 -5.34
C SER A 137 -9.09 0.44 -6.24
N PRO A 138 -9.44 1.16 -7.31
CA PRO A 138 -10.59 0.86 -8.16
C PRO A 138 -10.30 -0.24 -9.20
N ARG A 139 -11.34 -0.97 -9.62
CA ARG A 139 -11.20 -2.03 -10.64
C ARG A 139 -10.95 -1.45 -12.03
N GLY A 140 -9.90 -1.92 -12.69
CA GLY A 140 -9.49 -1.37 -13.98
C GLY A 140 -8.93 0.05 -13.85
N GLN A 141 -8.17 0.30 -12.77
CA GLN A 141 -7.58 1.61 -12.51
C GLN A 141 -6.75 2.08 -13.71
N ASN A 142 -6.90 3.35 -14.04
CA ASN A 142 -6.23 4.03 -15.14
C ASN A 142 -5.96 5.49 -14.72
N LEU A 143 -5.11 6.19 -15.45
CA LEU A 143 -4.78 7.58 -15.10
C LEU A 143 -5.92 8.56 -15.46
N ASP A 144 -6.75 8.27 -16.47
CA ASP A 144 -7.75 9.19 -17.03
C ASP A 144 -9.03 9.35 -16.19
N GLY A 145 -9.46 8.36 -15.41
CA GLY A 145 -10.69 8.51 -14.63
C GLY A 145 -11.19 7.22 -14.00
N ASN A 146 -11.47 7.26 -12.69
CA ASN A 146 -11.97 6.10 -11.94
C ASN A 146 -13.09 6.50 -10.96
N THR A 147 -14.07 5.62 -10.78
CA THR A 147 -15.15 5.76 -9.80
C THR A 147 -14.79 5.07 -8.48
N ASP A 148 -15.43 5.52 -7.39
CA ASP A 148 -15.33 4.92 -6.06
C ASP A 148 -16.18 3.65 -5.88
N GLU A 149 -16.91 3.20 -6.92
CA GLU A 149 -17.87 2.08 -6.84
C GLU A 149 -17.23 0.72 -6.47
N THR A 150 -15.91 0.59 -6.56
CA THR A 150 -15.21 -0.70 -6.43
C THR A 150 -13.98 -0.63 -5.53
N ASP A 151 -13.51 -1.80 -5.12
CA ASP A 151 -12.27 -1.93 -4.34
C ASP A 151 -11.56 -3.26 -4.63
N ASN A 152 -10.27 -3.17 -4.95
CA ASN A 152 -9.33 -4.28 -5.11
C ASN A 152 -8.67 -4.69 -3.78
N ILE A 153 -8.60 -3.78 -2.81
CA ILE A 153 -7.93 -4.04 -1.54
C ILE A 153 -8.79 -4.97 -0.66
N THR A 154 -10.12 -4.88 -0.71
CA THR A 154 -11.04 -5.83 -0.05
C THR A 154 -10.72 -7.30 -0.35
N PRO A 155 -10.76 -7.78 -1.62
CA PRO A 155 -10.42 -9.17 -1.93
C PRO A 155 -8.95 -9.50 -1.65
N LEU A 156 -8.03 -8.53 -1.75
CA LEU A 156 -6.63 -8.71 -1.39
C LEU A 156 -6.50 -8.99 0.12
N SER A 157 -6.99 -8.12 1.01
CA SER A 157 -7.02 -8.32 2.47
C SER A 157 -7.59 -9.68 2.88
N VAL A 158 -8.68 -10.12 2.25
CA VAL A 158 -9.29 -11.44 2.47
C VAL A 158 -8.35 -12.58 2.03
N ALA A 159 -7.81 -12.52 0.81
CA ALA A 159 -6.88 -13.53 0.28
C ALA A 159 -5.55 -13.59 1.07
N GLN A 160 -5.11 -12.44 1.58
CA GLN A 160 -3.93 -12.32 2.43
C GLN A 160 -4.14 -12.87 3.85
N LEU A 161 -5.39 -13.13 4.27
CA LEU A 161 -5.76 -13.47 5.64
C LEU A 161 -5.49 -12.34 6.65
N GLN A 162 -5.66 -11.08 6.24
CA GLN A 162 -5.69 -9.95 7.18
C GLN A 162 -6.90 -10.08 8.15
N PRO A 163 -6.83 -9.51 9.38
CA PRO A 163 -7.88 -9.64 10.38
C PRO A 163 -9.27 -9.19 9.87
N PRO A 164 -10.39 -9.88 10.19
CA PRO A 164 -11.71 -9.56 9.63
C PRO A 164 -12.20 -8.12 9.80
N ARG A 165 -11.70 -7.37 10.80
CA ARG A 165 -11.94 -5.93 10.98
C ARG A 165 -11.52 -5.11 9.74
N THR A 166 -10.42 -5.49 9.09
CA THR A 166 -9.89 -4.84 7.87
C THR A 166 -10.76 -5.01 6.62
N TRP A 167 -11.65 -6.01 6.58
CA TRP A 167 -12.24 -6.45 5.31
C TRP A 167 -13.17 -5.42 4.68
N ASN A 168 -13.90 -4.62 5.48
CA ASN A 168 -14.85 -3.61 4.99
C ASN A 168 -14.59 -2.20 5.58
N SER A 169 -13.40 -1.96 6.12
CA SER A 169 -13.03 -0.68 6.74
C SER A 169 -11.60 -0.27 6.32
N PRO A 170 -11.47 0.75 5.46
CA PRO A 170 -10.21 1.46 5.21
C PRO A 170 -9.48 1.94 6.49
N PHE A 171 -10.21 2.43 7.50
CA PHE A 171 -9.64 2.80 8.80
C PHE A 171 -8.91 1.62 9.44
N GLU A 172 -9.61 0.49 9.58
CA GLU A 172 -9.05 -0.72 10.17
C GLU A 172 -7.87 -1.29 9.35
N ARG A 173 -7.81 -1.07 8.03
CA ARG A 173 -6.64 -1.41 7.19
C ARG A 173 -5.42 -0.60 7.58
N SER A 174 -5.51 0.73 7.65
CA SER A 174 -4.40 1.57 8.13
C SER A 174 -3.99 1.20 9.55
N MET A 175 -4.93 0.97 10.47
CA MET A 175 -4.61 0.47 11.82
C MET A 175 -3.87 -0.88 11.79
N HIS A 176 -4.14 -1.77 10.82
CA HIS A 176 -3.40 -3.01 10.64
C HIS A 176 -2.03 -2.84 9.97
N HIS A 177 -1.86 -1.83 9.11
CA HIS A 177 -0.56 -1.46 8.52
C HIS A 177 0.36 -0.83 9.58
N ALA A 178 -0.18 0.04 10.44
CA ALA A 178 0.51 0.54 11.64
C ALA A 178 0.96 -0.61 12.57
N GLU A 179 0.06 -1.54 12.91
CA GLU A 179 0.38 -2.77 13.65
C GLU A 179 1.48 -3.63 12.97
N LYS A 180 1.54 -3.67 11.64
CA LYS A 180 2.60 -4.39 10.90
C LYS A 180 3.94 -3.72 11.09
N LEU A 181 3.98 -2.39 11.05
CA LEU A 181 5.22 -1.64 11.27
C LEU A 181 5.69 -1.72 12.73
N ASP A 182 4.76 -1.68 13.68
CA ASP A 182 5.02 -1.83 15.13
C ASP A 182 5.79 -3.13 15.41
N ARG A 183 5.24 -4.27 14.96
CA ARG A 183 5.87 -5.59 15.09
C ARG A 183 7.19 -5.72 14.34
N ALA A 184 7.40 -4.95 13.26
CA ALA A 184 8.66 -4.93 12.55
C ALA A 184 9.72 -4.14 13.33
N VAL A 185 9.38 -2.97 13.87
CA VAL A 185 10.24 -2.16 14.72
C VAL A 185 10.62 -2.93 15.99
N GLU A 186 9.65 -3.51 16.71
CA GLU A 186 9.89 -4.39 17.86
C GLU A 186 10.76 -5.61 17.51
N GLY A 187 10.47 -6.26 16.38
CA GLY A 187 11.19 -7.47 15.92
C GLY A 187 12.54 -7.20 15.25
N SER A 188 12.96 -5.95 15.10
CA SER A 188 14.17 -5.57 14.37
C SER A 188 15.47 -5.68 15.17
N ASP A 189 15.43 -6.08 16.45
CA ASP A 189 16.55 -5.97 17.39
C ASP A 189 17.19 -4.56 17.43
N GLY A 190 16.36 -3.52 17.22
CA GLY A 190 16.77 -2.11 17.20
C GLY A 190 17.34 -1.61 15.87
N GLN A 191 17.37 -2.45 14.84
CA GLN A 191 17.90 -2.12 13.51
C GLN A 191 16.90 -1.33 12.64
N LEU A 192 15.64 -1.19 13.09
CA LEU A 192 14.60 -0.35 12.47
C LEU A 192 13.94 0.51 13.57
N ARG A 193 13.93 1.83 13.39
CA ARG A 193 13.36 2.82 14.32
C ARG A 193 12.09 3.45 13.73
N TRP A 194 10.98 3.46 14.47
CA TRP A 194 9.82 4.26 14.07
C TRP A 194 10.13 5.75 14.29
N ILE A 195 10.01 6.56 13.26
CA ILE A 195 10.15 8.02 13.33
C ILE A 195 8.76 8.63 13.57
N ARG A 196 8.53 9.16 14.78
CA ARG A 196 7.27 9.78 15.22
C ARG A 196 7.46 11.23 15.69
N THR A 197 8.69 11.69 15.95
CA THR A 197 9.00 13.07 16.32
C THR A 197 10.28 13.59 15.66
N LYS A 198 10.57 14.89 15.80
CA LYS A 198 11.87 15.49 15.48
C LYS A 198 12.99 14.80 16.25
N GLY A 199 12.79 14.51 17.54
CA GLY A 199 13.78 13.79 18.35
C GLY A 199 14.13 12.40 17.83
N ASP A 200 13.16 11.65 17.28
CA ASP A 200 13.42 10.35 16.64
C ASP A 200 14.28 10.51 15.37
N LEU A 201 14.03 11.56 14.59
CA LEU A 201 14.72 11.89 13.34
C LEU A 201 16.15 12.41 13.59
N GLU A 202 16.33 13.32 14.54
CA GLU A 202 17.64 13.81 14.99
C GLU A 202 18.51 12.66 15.50
N ALA A 203 17.93 11.75 16.30
CA ALA A 203 18.61 10.56 16.77
C ALA A 203 18.96 9.61 15.61
N LEU A 204 18.10 9.46 14.60
CA LEU A 204 18.39 8.65 13.40
C LEU A 204 19.59 9.20 12.62
N VAL A 205 19.63 10.51 12.38
CA VAL A 205 20.74 11.17 11.68
C VAL A 205 22.04 11.01 12.47
N ALA A 206 22.02 11.28 13.77
CA ALA A 206 23.20 11.14 14.63
C ALA A 206 23.73 9.68 14.69
N ASP A 207 22.84 8.68 14.76
CA ASP A 207 23.25 7.27 14.74
C ASP A 207 23.79 6.86 13.35
N ARG A 208 23.28 7.45 12.26
CA ARG A 208 23.80 7.24 10.89
C ARG A 208 25.18 7.87 10.69
N GLU A 209 25.41 9.09 11.18
CA GLU A 209 26.75 9.70 11.22
C GLU A 209 27.74 8.88 12.06
N ALA A 210 27.29 8.26 13.15
CA ALA A 210 28.14 7.51 14.07
C ALA A 210 28.43 6.06 13.64
N SER A 211 27.52 5.41 12.90
CA SER A 211 27.58 3.96 12.65
C SER A 211 27.26 3.51 11.22
N GLY A 212 26.52 4.30 10.44
CA GLY A 212 26.00 3.92 9.13
C GLY A 212 24.81 2.94 9.14
N ASP A 213 24.60 2.12 10.19
CA ASP A 213 23.68 0.97 10.14
C ASP A 213 22.21 1.25 10.52
N ALA A 214 21.89 2.43 11.09
CA ALA A 214 20.56 2.71 11.64
C ALA A 214 19.52 3.11 10.58
N ILE A 215 18.37 2.43 10.55
CA ILE A 215 17.30 2.67 9.56
C ILE A 215 16.04 3.19 10.24
N GLY A 216 15.50 4.29 9.73
CA GLY A 216 14.23 4.88 10.12
C GLY A 216 13.06 4.38 9.28
N ALA A 217 11.90 4.31 9.90
CA ALA A 217 10.62 4.06 9.28
C ALA A 217 9.61 5.15 9.68
N LEU A 218 9.13 5.93 8.72
CA LEU A 218 8.02 6.86 8.93
C LEU A 218 6.73 6.24 8.38
N TYR A 219 5.64 6.27 9.15
CA TYR A 219 4.36 5.72 8.69
C TYR A 219 3.51 6.80 8.00
N ALA A 220 3.05 6.51 6.79
CA ALA A 220 2.24 7.39 5.97
C ALA A 220 0.89 6.76 5.58
N LEU A 221 -0.09 7.62 5.29
CA LEU A 221 -1.42 7.23 4.80
C LEU A 221 -1.53 7.64 3.32
N GLU A 222 -2.00 6.74 2.47
CA GLU A 222 -2.24 7.09 1.06
C GLU A 222 -3.75 7.15 0.76
N GLY A 223 -4.23 8.37 0.56
CA GLY A 223 -5.63 8.71 0.40
C GLY A 223 -6.42 8.58 1.70
N LEU A 224 -7.03 9.69 2.15
CA LEU A 224 -7.80 9.79 3.41
C LEU A 224 -9.17 9.06 3.39
N HIS A 225 -9.31 8.01 2.58
CA HIS A 225 -10.44 7.07 2.58
C HIS A 225 -10.62 6.33 3.92
N ASN A 226 -9.58 6.35 4.75
CA ASN A 226 -9.53 5.83 6.11
C ASN A 226 -10.13 6.77 7.17
N LEU A 227 -10.69 7.91 6.77
CA LEU A 227 -11.53 8.73 7.64
C LEU A 227 -12.95 8.19 7.77
N GLU A 228 -13.50 7.54 6.74
CA GLU A 228 -14.85 6.93 6.76
C GLU A 228 -15.96 7.92 7.18
N GLY A 229 -15.82 9.19 6.81
CA GLY A 229 -16.72 10.29 7.19
C GLY A 229 -16.56 10.82 8.62
N ASP A 230 -15.64 10.27 9.42
CA ASP A 230 -15.34 10.70 10.79
C ASP A 230 -13.99 11.41 10.88
N ALA A 231 -14.02 12.75 10.95
CA ALA A 231 -12.86 13.61 11.18
C ALA A 231 -11.97 13.14 12.34
N SER A 232 -12.54 12.53 13.40
CA SER A 232 -11.76 12.05 14.54
C SER A 232 -10.88 10.82 14.23
N ASN A 233 -11.09 10.13 13.10
CA ASN A 233 -10.21 9.05 12.64
C ASN A 233 -8.80 9.57 12.29
N LEU A 234 -8.63 10.81 11.81
CA LEU A 234 -7.31 11.40 11.57
C LEU A 234 -6.45 11.35 12.85
N ARG A 235 -7.02 11.79 13.98
CA ARG A 235 -6.33 11.75 15.27
C ARG A 235 -5.99 10.34 15.72
N LYS A 236 -6.90 9.37 15.53
CA LYS A 236 -6.68 7.95 15.88
C LYS A 236 -5.53 7.34 15.05
N LEU A 237 -5.42 7.70 13.77
CA LEU A 237 -4.34 7.26 12.87
C LEU A 237 -3.00 7.93 13.22
N TYR A 238 -3.02 9.21 13.58
CA TYR A 238 -1.85 9.93 14.11
C TYR A 238 -1.36 9.33 15.45
N ASP A 239 -2.27 8.97 16.36
CA ASP A 239 -1.93 8.31 17.63
C ASP A 239 -1.43 6.86 17.42
N ALA A 240 -1.83 6.22 16.31
CA ALA A 240 -1.23 4.96 15.83
C ALA A 240 0.15 5.13 15.15
N GLY A 241 0.67 6.36 15.07
CA GLY A 241 2.02 6.68 14.62
C GLY A 241 2.15 7.18 13.19
N ALA A 242 1.05 7.52 12.50
CA ALA A 242 1.11 8.15 11.17
C ALA A 242 1.64 9.59 11.27
N ARG A 243 2.51 9.99 10.33
CA ARG A 243 3.14 11.32 10.29
C ARG A 243 3.14 11.99 8.92
N MET A 244 2.59 11.33 7.90
CA MET A 244 2.33 11.92 6.58
C MET A 244 1.00 11.39 6.05
N ALA A 245 0.26 12.18 5.27
CA ALA A 245 -0.89 11.67 4.51
C ALA A 245 -1.11 12.37 3.18
N GLY A 246 -1.39 11.56 2.15
CA GLY A 246 -1.96 12.00 0.87
C GLY A 246 -3.48 12.10 0.96
N PHE A 247 -4.06 13.15 0.38
CA PHE A 247 -5.51 13.40 0.48
C PHE A 247 -6.35 12.39 -0.33
N THR A 248 -5.92 12.03 -1.53
CA THR A 248 -6.61 11.14 -2.46
C THR A 248 -5.71 9.99 -2.92
N HIS A 249 -6.30 9.08 -3.70
CA HIS A 249 -5.58 8.06 -4.49
C HIS A 249 -6.18 8.08 -5.90
N PHE A 250 -6.34 6.95 -6.60
CA PHE A 250 -6.88 6.88 -7.97
C PHE A 250 -8.31 7.42 -8.21
N PHE A 251 -9.06 7.91 -7.20
CA PHE A 251 -10.43 8.42 -7.38
C PHE A 251 -10.74 9.58 -6.42
N ASP A 252 -11.76 10.39 -6.77
CA ASP A 252 -12.26 11.47 -5.90
C ASP A 252 -12.85 10.91 -4.61
N ASN A 253 -12.73 11.62 -3.48
CA ASN A 253 -13.23 11.16 -2.19
C ASN A 253 -13.86 12.29 -1.36
N GLU A 254 -14.19 11.98 -0.11
CA GLU A 254 -14.88 12.89 0.81
C GLU A 254 -14.04 14.10 1.28
N VAL A 255 -12.71 14.10 1.10
CA VAL A 255 -11.84 15.24 1.44
C VAL A 255 -11.45 16.08 0.22
N ALA A 256 -11.23 15.47 -0.95
CA ALA A 256 -10.74 16.18 -2.12
C ALA A 256 -11.03 15.45 -3.45
N GLY A 257 -10.93 16.19 -4.55
CA GLY A 257 -10.84 15.59 -5.87
C GLY A 257 -9.46 15.05 -6.20
N SER A 258 -9.41 13.98 -7.00
CA SER A 258 -8.18 13.32 -7.45
C SER A 258 -7.77 13.78 -8.86
N MET A 259 -6.48 13.73 -9.21
CA MET A 259 -6.03 13.89 -10.60
C MET A 259 -6.50 12.75 -11.52
N HIS A 260 -6.84 11.60 -10.94
CA HIS A 260 -7.41 10.40 -11.57
C HIS A 260 -8.91 10.24 -11.32
N GLY A 261 -9.54 11.26 -10.73
CA GLY A 261 -10.97 11.32 -10.48
C GLY A 261 -11.81 11.58 -11.73
N VAL A 262 -13.13 11.46 -11.56
CA VAL A 262 -14.15 11.85 -12.54
C VAL A 262 -14.47 13.34 -12.43
N ASP A 263 -14.65 13.83 -11.20
CA ASP A 263 -15.01 15.23 -10.93
C ASP A 263 -13.77 16.12 -10.77
N ARG A 264 -12.67 15.56 -10.24
CA ARG A 264 -11.37 16.23 -10.06
C ARG A 264 -11.46 17.59 -9.33
N GLY A 265 -12.37 17.65 -8.35
CA GLY A 265 -12.68 18.84 -7.56
C GLY A 265 -11.52 19.37 -6.69
N GLY A 266 -11.77 20.50 -6.02
CA GLY A 266 -10.85 21.07 -5.01
C GLY A 266 -10.94 20.34 -3.66
N LEU A 267 -10.62 21.03 -2.57
CA LEU A 267 -10.92 20.51 -1.23
C LEU A 267 -12.42 20.58 -0.96
N THR A 268 -12.94 19.60 -0.21
CA THR A 268 -14.25 19.71 0.46
C THR A 268 -14.10 20.48 1.78
N ASP A 269 -15.21 20.75 2.47
CA ASP A 269 -15.16 21.38 3.79
C ASP A 269 -14.48 20.46 4.83
N LEU A 270 -14.71 19.14 4.74
CA LEU A 270 -13.97 18.14 5.51
C LEU A 270 -12.48 18.13 5.11
N GLY A 271 -12.17 18.29 3.83
CA GLY A 271 -10.78 18.41 3.37
C GLY A 271 -10.03 19.59 3.98
N ARG A 272 -10.66 20.76 4.07
CA ARG A 272 -10.07 21.93 4.74
C ARG A 272 -9.89 21.69 6.24
N GLU A 273 -10.88 21.08 6.90
CA GLU A 273 -10.77 20.68 8.31
C GLU A 273 -9.59 19.70 8.56
N MET A 274 -9.41 18.71 7.69
CA MET A 274 -8.32 17.74 7.78
C MET A 274 -6.95 18.37 7.49
N PHE A 275 -6.87 19.29 6.53
CA PHE A 275 -5.65 20.04 6.23
C PHE A 275 -5.22 20.89 7.43
N GLU A 276 -6.15 21.66 8.01
CA GLU A 276 -5.90 22.45 9.23
C GLU A 276 -5.48 21.56 10.41
N GLN A 277 -6.11 20.39 10.60
CA GLN A 277 -5.74 19.45 11.66
C GLN A 277 -4.37 18.79 11.44
N MET A 278 -3.99 18.47 10.20
CA MET A 278 -2.67 17.90 9.90
C MET A 278 -1.54 18.89 10.23
N GLN A 279 -1.69 20.16 9.83
CA GLN A 279 -0.72 21.20 10.20
C GLN A 279 -0.62 21.37 11.73
N GLN A 280 -1.75 21.38 12.45
CA GLN A 280 -1.78 21.47 13.91
C GLN A 280 -1.19 20.26 14.65
N LEU A 281 -1.12 19.09 14.00
CA LEU A 281 -0.56 17.85 14.56
C LEU A 281 0.94 17.67 14.27
N GLY A 282 1.55 18.52 13.43
CA GLY A 282 2.90 18.26 12.91
C GLY A 282 2.93 17.06 11.95
N MET A 283 1.90 16.95 11.11
CA MET A 283 1.71 15.83 10.19
C MET A 283 1.83 16.33 8.74
N VAL A 284 2.78 15.75 8.01
CA VAL A 284 3.16 16.17 6.65
C VAL A 284 2.00 15.99 5.68
N VAL A 285 1.62 17.06 4.98
CA VAL A 285 0.65 17.00 3.91
C VAL A 285 1.34 16.59 2.60
N ASP A 286 0.86 15.49 2.02
CA ASP A 286 1.29 15.01 0.71
C ASP A 286 0.23 15.34 -0.36
N LEU A 287 0.69 15.89 -1.48
CA LEU A 287 -0.12 16.29 -2.62
C LEU A 287 -0.13 15.24 -3.75
N ALA A 288 0.53 14.10 -3.57
CA ALA A 288 0.41 12.97 -4.50
C ALA A 288 -1.06 12.58 -4.73
N HIS A 289 -1.39 12.25 -5.99
CA HIS A 289 -2.76 11.97 -6.48
C HIS A 289 -3.82 13.07 -6.31
N ALA A 290 -3.52 14.21 -5.69
CA ALA A 290 -4.47 15.32 -5.56
C ALA A 290 -4.77 15.96 -6.93
N SER A 291 -6.02 16.39 -7.16
CA SER A 291 -6.32 17.15 -8.39
C SER A 291 -5.49 18.45 -8.44
N PRO A 292 -5.22 19.02 -9.63
CA PRO A 292 -4.54 20.30 -9.74
C PRO A 292 -5.21 21.43 -8.92
N LYS A 293 -6.55 21.39 -8.79
CA LYS A 293 -7.30 22.37 -8.00
C LYS A 293 -7.18 22.12 -6.49
N ALA A 294 -7.23 20.87 -6.04
CA ALA A 294 -7.01 20.54 -4.63
C ALA A 294 -5.57 20.86 -4.21
N MET A 295 -4.62 20.62 -5.10
CA MET A 295 -3.20 20.98 -4.95
C MET A 295 -3.00 22.50 -4.87
N GLU A 296 -3.61 23.29 -5.75
CA GLU A 296 -3.59 24.76 -5.70
C GLU A 296 -4.17 25.29 -4.37
N GLU A 297 -5.35 24.79 -3.96
CA GLU A 297 -5.96 25.15 -2.68
C GLU A 297 -5.05 24.81 -1.49
N MET A 298 -4.48 23.59 -1.43
CA MET A 298 -3.56 23.18 -0.36
C MET A 298 -2.28 24.03 -0.31
N ILE A 299 -1.64 24.31 -1.45
CA ILE A 299 -0.44 25.17 -1.52
C ILE A 299 -0.76 26.58 -1.03
N SER A 300 -1.95 27.12 -1.35
CA SER A 300 -2.38 28.46 -0.89
C SER A 300 -2.73 28.56 0.60
N LEU A 301 -2.95 27.42 1.27
CA LEU A 301 -3.32 27.33 2.69
C LEU A 301 -2.15 26.88 3.58
N ALA A 302 -1.01 26.54 3.00
CA ALA A 302 0.14 25.97 3.69
C ALA A 302 0.88 27.02 4.55
N ASP A 303 0.96 26.77 5.86
CA ASP A 303 1.76 27.54 6.82
C ASP A 303 3.20 26.98 6.97
N GLY A 304 3.53 25.91 6.23
CA GLY A 304 4.84 25.25 6.21
C GLY A 304 4.98 24.24 5.06
N PRO A 305 6.06 23.45 5.00
CA PRO A 305 6.34 22.55 3.88
C PRO A 305 5.24 21.50 3.62
N VAL A 306 4.71 21.52 2.40
CA VAL A 306 3.93 20.41 1.82
C VAL A 306 4.82 19.59 0.89
N VAL A 307 4.51 18.31 0.68
CA VAL A 307 5.33 17.42 -0.17
C VAL A 307 4.54 16.85 -1.32
N TYR A 308 5.25 16.28 -2.28
CA TYR A 308 4.68 15.41 -3.28
C TYR A 308 5.50 14.13 -3.27
N SER A 309 5.01 13.08 -2.59
CA SER A 309 5.85 11.96 -2.15
C SER A 309 6.36 11.06 -3.28
N HIS A 310 5.62 10.96 -4.38
CA HIS A 310 5.98 10.13 -5.54
C HIS A 310 5.25 10.60 -6.82
N GLY A 311 5.95 10.49 -7.94
CA GLY A 311 5.46 10.78 -9.30
C GLY A 311 6.58 11.36 -10.17
N GLY A 312 6.22 12.03 -11.26
CA GLY A 312 7.18 12.74 -12.11
C GLY A 312 6.69 14.09 -12.61
N VAL A 313 7.32 14.56 -13.68
CA VAL A 313 7.18 15.93 -14.21
C VAL A 313 6.84 15.91 -15.70
N ARG A 314 5.94 16.78 -16.13
CA ARG A 314 5.39 16.76 -17.51
C ARG A 314 6.38 17.14 -18.60
N ALA A 315 7.47 17.83 -18.26
CA ALA A 315 8.51 18.19 -19.23
C ALA A 315 9.27 16.97 -19.76
N THR A 316 9.44 15.92 -18.94
CA THR A 316 10.04 14.64 -19.35
C THR A 316 8.97 13.60 -19.68
N CYS A 317 7.83 13.60 -18.98
CA CYS A 317 6.74 12.65 -19.20
C CYS A 317 5.35 13.29 -19.02
N ASP A 318 4.73 13.77 -20.11
CA ASP A 318 3.43 14.46 -20.09
C ASP A 318 2.23 13.50 -19.96
N VAL A 319 2.08 12.92 -18.77
CA VAL A 319 0.85 12.24 -18.33
C VAL A 319 0.17 13.04 -17.21
N ASN A 320 -1.12 12.79 -16.94
CA ASN A 320 -1.83 13.51 -15.89
C ASN A 320 -1.47 13.08 -14.46
N ARG A 321 -0.70 12.00 -14.28
CA ARG A 321 -0.05 11.65 -13.00
C ARG A 321 1.02 12.65 -12.58
N ASN A 322 1.50 13.50 -13.49
CA ASN A 322 2.73 14.29 -13.34
C ASN A 322 2.48 15.81 -13.21
N LEU A 323 3.43 16.46 -12.54
CA LEU A 323 3.39 17.88 -12.21
C LEU A 323 3.71 18.79 -13.41
N THR A 324 3.03 19.94 -13.49
CA THR A 324 3.48 21.10 -14.27
C THR A 324 4.52 21.90 -13.49
N ASP A 325 5.33 22.70 -14.18
CA ASP A 325 6.26 23.62 -13.53
C ASP A 325 5.61 24.58 -12.51
N GLU A 326 4.35 24.94 -12.73
CA GLU A 326 3.60 25.82 -11.82
C GLU A 326 3.33 25.11 -10.49
N GLN A 327 2.99 23.81 -10.54
CA GLN A 327 2.83 22.98 -9.35
C GLN A 327 4.18 22.72 -8.66
N ILE A 328 5.26 22.47 -9.41
CA ILE A 328 6.62 22.29 -8.86
C ILE A 328 7.06 23.56 -8.11
N ARG A 329 6.91 24.75 -8.72
CA ARG A 329 7.21 26.04 -8.06
C ARG A 329 6.31 26.32 -6.86
N GLY A 330 5.04 25.89 -6.91
CA GLY A 330 4.11 25.98 -5.79
C GLY A 330 4.55 25.16 -4.57
N ILE A 331 4.87 23.88 -4.78
CA ILE A 331 5.37 22.97 -3.73
C ILE A 331 6.67 23.52 -3.12
N ALA A 332 7.67 23.83 -3.96
CA ALA A 332 8.95 24.37 -3.50
C ALA A 332 8.80 25.74 -2.81
N GLY A 333 7.81 26.55 -3.20
CA GLY A 333 7.47 27.82 -2.57
C GLY A 333 7.04 27.72 -1.10
N THR A 334 6.60 26.53 -0.64
CA THR A 334 6.32 26.24 0.78
C THR A 334 7.55 25.80 1.58
N GLY A 335 8.72 25.67 0.93
CA GLY A 335 9.87 24.92 1.47
C GLY A 335 9.77 23.40 1.22
N GLY A 336 8.77 22.96 0.46
CA GLY A 336 8.46 21.56 0.16
C GLY A 336 9.46 20.82 -0.72
N VAL A 337 9.16 19.54 -0.99
CA VAL A 337 9.96 18.64 -1.84
C VAL A 337 9.10 17.79 -2.76
N ILE A 338 9.67 17.42 -3.92
CA ILE A 338 9.08 16.56 -4.95
C ILE A 338 9.91 15.27 -5.00
N GLY A 339 9.30 14.16 -4.55
CA GLY A 339 9.83 12.80 -4.68
C GLY A 339 9.66 12.27 -6.10
N VAL A 340 10.77 12.00 -6.79
CA VAL A 340 10.77 11.47 -8.16
C VAL A 340 10.66 9.94 -8.14
N GLY A 341 9.73 9.41 -8.95
CA GLY A 341 9.41 8.00 -9.09
C GLY A 341 10.27 7.24 -10.10
N TYR A 342 10.27 5.91 -9.98
CA TYR A 342 11.13 5.03 -10.80
C TYR A 342 10.37 4.18 -11.84
N TRP A 343 9.08 4.43 -12.08
CA TRP A 343 8.23 3.63 -12.97
C TRP A 343 7.84 4.37 -14.27
N GLU A 344 7.38 3.64 -15.28
CA GLU A 344 7.17 4.17 -16.64
C GLU A 344 6.16 5.35 -16.68
N ASP A 345 5.04 5.29 -15.95
CA ASP A 345 4.08 6.42 -15.88
C ASP A 345 4.62 7.64 -15.12
N ALA A 346 5.70 7.53 -14.33
CA ALA A 346 6.34 8.69 -13.71
C ALA A 346 7.34 9.37 -14.67
N VAL A 347 8.21 8.59 -15.31
CA VAL A 347 9.39 9.13 -16.01
C VAL A 347 9.51 8.72 -17.49
N CYS A 348 8.48 8.09 -18.05
CA CYS A 348 8.40 7.66 -19.46
C CYS A 348 9.55 6.72 -19.89
N GLY A 349 10.06 5.91 -18.96
CA GLY A 349 11.05 4.85 -19.23
C GLY A 349 11.40 4.04 -17.98
N LEU A 350 12.16 2.95 -18.19
CA LEU A 350 12.70 2.10 -17.12
C LEU A 350 14.23 2.09 -17.22
N GLY A 351 14.88 2.95 -16.44
CA GLY A 351 16.33 3.18 -16.46
C GLY A 351 16.72 4.21 -15.40
N VAL A 352 18.01 4.56 -15.30
CA VAL A 352 18.45 5.60 -14.35
C VAL A 352 18.41 6.99 -14.98
N GLU A 353 18.63 7.05 -16.28
CA GLU A 353 18.65 8.26 -17.08
C GLU A 353 17.30 9.01 -17.06
N PRO A 354 16.12 8.36 -17.22
CA PRO A 354 14.82 9.08 -17.16
C PRO A 354 14.47 9.58 -15.75
N VAL A 355 14.91 8.87 -14.70
CA VAL A 355 14.75 9.30 -13.30
C VAL A 355 15.58 10.55 -13.04
N ALA A 356 16.84 10.56 -13.51
CA ALA A 356 17.71 11.72 -13.39
C ALA A 356 17.27 12.90 -14.28
N ASP A 357 16.71 12.65 -15.47
CA ASP A 357 16.11 13.70 -16.31
C ASP A 357 14.94 14.40 -15.59
N ALA A 358 14.11 13.65 -14.87
CA ALA A 358 13.03 14.21 -14.07
C ALA A 358 13.53 14.97 -12.83
N ILE A 359 14.61 14.51 -12.17
CA ILE A 359 15.29 15.23 -11.09
C ILE A 359 15.89 16.55 -11.60
N ASP A 360 16.61 16.52 -12.71
CA ASP A 360 17.22 17.71 -13.34
C ASP A 360 16.17 18.79 -13.62
N HIS A 361 15.00 18.42 -14.13
CA HIS A 361 13.91 19.38 -14.39
C HIS A 361 13.32 19.97 -13.09
N VAL A 362 13.20 19.19 -12.00
CA VAL A 362 12.82 19.74 -10.68
C VAL A 362 13.86 20.76 -10.20
N VAL A 363 15.16 20.45 -10.35
CA VAL A 363 16.26 21.35 -9.96
C VAL A 363 16.31 22.61 -10.85
N GLU A 364 16.06 22.52 -12.16
CA GLU A 364 15.97 23.69 -13.05
C GLU A 364 14.79 24.60 -12.69
N VAL A 365 13.62 24.00 -12.39
CA VAL A 365 12.38 24.74 -12.14
C VAL A 365 12.29 25.38 -10.75
N ALA A 366 12.86 24.73 -9.73
CA ALA A 366 12.68 25.10 -8.32
C ALA A 366 13.99 25.18 -7.49
N GLY A 367 15.13 24.72 -8.01
CA GLY A 367 16.41 24.68 -7.29
C GLY A 367 16.64 23.38 -6.51
N ILE A 368 17.87 23.22 -6.03
CA ILE A 368 18.36 21.95 -5.48
C ILE A 368 17.62 21.47 -4.23
N ASP A 369 17.12 22.38 -3.40
CA ASP A 369 16.51 22.05 -2.09
C ASP A 369 15.09 21.45 -2.21
N ALA A 370 14.56 21.34 -3.43
CA ALA A 370 13.21 20.85 -3.75
C ALA A 370 13.15 19.43 -4.33
N ALA A 371 14.26 18.84 -4.76
CA ALA A 371 14.29 17.49 -5.35
C ALA A 371 14.48 16.40 -4.27
N ALA A 372 13.77 15.28 -4.39
CA ALA A 372 13.85 14.14 -3.48
C ALA A 372 13.59 12.79 -4.19
N LEU A 373 13.77 11.69 -3.47
CA LEU A 373 13.49 10.33 -3.94
C LEU A 373 12.08 9.88 -3.52
N GLY A 374 11.30 9.32 -4.44
CA GLY A 374 9.91 8.92 -4.22
C GLY A 374 9.56 7.64 -4.98
N SER A 375 10.21 6.53 -4.61
CA SER A 375 10.32 5.31 -5.44
C SER A 375 9.02 4.69 -5.94
N ASP A 376 7.95 4.75 -5.13
CA ASP A 376 6.74 3.90 -5.26
C ASP A 376 7.05 2.39 -5.17
N PHE A 377 8.08 2.04 -4.40
CA PHE A 377 8.48 0.65 -4.21
C PHE A 377 7.36 -0.17 -3.56
N ASP A 378 7.04 -1.31 -4.17
CA ASP A 378 5.90 -2.16 -3.84
C ASP A 378 4.49 -1.58 -4.16
N GLY A 379 4.37 -0.44 -4.85
CA GLY A 379 3.10 0.25 -5.19
C GLY A 379 2.17 -0.42 -6.21
N SER A 380 2.46 -1.65 -6.65
CA SER A 380 1.88 -2.31 -7.85
C SER A 380 2.42 -1.76 -9.19
N VAL A 381 3.68 -1.33 -9.20
CA VAL A 381 4.40 -0.79 -10.36
C VAL A 381 5.58 -1.67 -10.78
N GLU A 382 5.98 -1.59 -12.05
CA GLU A 382 7.25 -2.13 -12.53
C GLU A 382 8.37 -1.10 -12.36
N VAL A 383 9.52 -1.53 -11.82
CA VAL A 383 10.68 -0.68 -11.54
C VAL A 383 11.96 -1.26 -12.13
N PRO A 384 12.94 -0.43 -12.53
CA PRO A 384 14.21 -0.89 -13.10
C PRO A 384 15.13 -1.57 -12.06
N TRP A 385 14.97 -1.28 -10.76
CA TRP A 385 15.74 -1.88 -9.67
C TRP A 385 14.95 -1.95 -8.36
N ASP A 386 15.42 -2.74 -7.40
CA ASP A 386 14.92 -2.70 -6.01
C ASP A 386 15.79 -1.81 -5.10
N THR A 387 15.36 -1.60 -3.85
CA THR A 387 15.99 -0.63 -2.94
C THR A 387 17.47 -0.92 -2.65
N SER A 388 17.99 -2.13 -2.92
CA SER A 388 19.42 -2.46 -2.75
C SER A 388 20.37 -1.80 -3.78
N ARG A 389 19.84 -1.15 -4.82
CA ARG A 389 20.62 -0.66 -5.97
C ARG A 389 20.68 0.86 -6.12
N LEU A 390 20.17 1.64 -5.16
CA LEU A 390 20.08 3.12 -5.24
C LEU A 390 21.41 3.84 -5.57
N ALA A 391 22.55 3.19 -5.38
CA ALA A 391 23.86 3.65 -5.83
C ALA A 391 23.96 3.94 -7.34
N VAL A 392 23.06 3.41 -8.18
CA VAL A 392 22.98 3.79 -9.60
C VAL A 392 22.57 5.27 -9.77
N ILE A 393 21.66 5.78 -8.93
CA ILE A 393 21.24 7.19 -8.97
C ILE A 393 22.40 8.09 -8.55
N THR A 394 23.16 7.68 -7.52
CA THR A 394 24.38 8.39 -7.11
C THR A 394 25.44 8.45 -8.22
N GLN A 395 25.61 7.36 -8.99
CA GLN A 395 26.50 7.36 -10.17
C GLN A 395 26.01 8.31 -11.27
N GLU A 396 24.73 8.25 -11.63
CA GLU A 396 24.15 9.09 -12.70
C GLU A 396 24.23 10.58 -12.37
N LEU A 397 23.95 10.98 -11.12
CA LEU A 397 24.10 12.37 -10.67
C LEU A 397 25.56 12.84 -10.69
N MET A 398 26.52 11.95 -10.39
CA MET A 398 27.96 12.26 -10.55
C MET A 398 28.36 12.43 -12.01
N ASP A 399 27.87 11.58 -12.92
CA ASP A 399 28.15 11.68 -14.36
C ASP A 399 27.51 12.93 -14.99
N ARG A 400 26.38 13.41 -14.44
CA ARG A 400 25.78 14.72 -14.76
C ARG A 400 26.53 15.92 -14.16
N GLY A 401 27.45 15.69 -13.22
CA GLY A 401 28.34 16.70 -12.67
C GLY A 401 27.80 17.47 -11.46
N TYR A 402 26.81 16.94 -10.74
CA TYR A 402 26.39 17.49 -9.45
C TYR A 402 27.53 17.41 -8.41
N SER A 403 27.53 18.33 -7.43
CA SER A 403 28.49 18.26 -6.32
C SER A 403 28.07 17.19 -5.29
N GLU A 404 29.01 16.76 -4.44
CA GLU A 404 28.69 15.84 -3.33
C GLU A 404 27.61 16.40 -2.39
N GLU A 405 27.55 17.73 -2.23
CA GLU A 405 26.53 18.41 -1.40
C GLU A 405 25.15 18.34 -2.06
N ASP A 406 25.07 18.63 -3.36
CA ASP A 406 23.81 18.58 -4.12
C ASP A 406 23.26 17.16 -4.20
N ILE A 407 24.15 16.16 -4.37
CA ILE A 407 23.80 14.74 -4.34
C ILE A 407 23.29 14.33 -2.95
N ALA A 408 23.93 14.80 -1.87
CA ALA A 408 23.48 14.52 -0.51
C ALA A 408 22.09 15.13 -0.22
N LYS A 409 21.80 16.31 -0.79
CA LYS A 409 20.46 16.93 -0.74
C LYS A 409 19.41 16.09 -1.47
N ILE A 410 19.60 15.80 -2.76
CA ILE A 410 18.68 15.03 -3.60
C ILE A 410 18.39 13.64 -3.01
N MET A 411 19.44 12.92 -2.61
CA MET A 411 19.32 11.52 -2.18
C MET A 411 18.62 11.36 -0.83
N GLY A 412 18.43 12.43 -0.05
CA GLY A 412 17.64 12.37 1.19
C GLY A 412 17.77 13.55 2.14
N GLY A 413 18.80 14.39 2.03
CA GLY A 413 18.98 15.57 2.88
C GLY A 413 17.80 16.54 2.83
N ASN A 414 17.19 16.72 1.65
CA ASN A 414 15.98 17.54 1.48
C ASN A 414 14.76 16.94 2.18
N THR A 415 14.58 15.61 2.11
CA THR A 415 13.53 14.89 2.84
C THR A 415 13.71 15.03 4.35
N VAL A 416 14.93 14.82 4.87
CA VAL A 416 15.26 14.97 6.30
C VAL A 416 15.02 16.40 6.78
N ARG A 417 15.38 17.41 5.98
CA ARG A 417 15.09 18.82 6.24
C ARG A 417 13.59 19.06 6.43
N VAL A 418 12.76 18.69 5.44
CA VAL A 418 11.30 18.89 5.49
C VAL A 418 10.66 18.18 6.68
N LEU A 419 11.09 16.95 6.98
CA LEU A 419 10.58 16.21 8.13
C LEU A 419 10.98 16.89 9.47
N GLY A 420 12.19 17.43 9.58
CA GLY A 420 12.63 18.19 10.76
C GLY A 420 11.89 19.52 10.94
N GLU A 421 11.43 20.15 9.86
CA GLU A 421 10.59 21.35 9.90
C GLU A 421 9.16 21.04 10.37
N VAL A 422 8.56 19.92 9.93
CA VAL A 422 7.11 19.64 10.09
C VAL A 422 6.75 18.70 11.25
N LEU A 423 7.58 17.71 11.62
CA LEU A 423 7.24 16.72 12.64
C LEU A 423 6.94 17.34 14.03
N PRO A 424 6.19 16.67 14.92
CA PRO A 424 6.05 17.11 16.31
C PRO A 424 7.39 16.97 17.07
N GLU A 425 7.53 17.71 18.17
CA GLU A 425 8.67 17.62 19.12
C GLU A 425 8.77 16.24 19.81
#